data_AF-A0A067DI95-F1
#
_entry.id   AF-A0A067DI95-F1
#
_cell.length_a   1.000
_cell.length_b   1.000
_cell.length_c   1.000
_cell.angle_alpha   90.00
_cell.angle_beta   90.00
_cell.angle_gamma   90.00
#
_symmetry.space_group_name_H-M   'P 1'
#
loop_
_entity.id
_entity.type
_entity.pdbx_description
1 polymer ?
#
loop_
_entity_poly.entity_id
_entity_poly.type
_entity_poly.pdbx_seq_one_letter_code
_entity_poly.pdbx_strand_id
1 'polypeptide(L)'
;MSSQDETSITANDATIKDMEGAAVAYVADLFKVPAIFVKAVTDLVDGDKPTAEEFMQNLVAVTAALEQSVSQVIDFINGKRFSEL
;
A
#
# COMPACT_ATOMS: atom_id res chain seq x y z
N MET A 1 5.32 17.32 0.01
CA MET A 1 6.39 16.33 0.29
C MET A 1 7.71 17.09 0.38
N SER A 2 8.63 16.68 1.26
CA SER A 2 9.93 17.37 1.34
C SER A 2 10.86 16.88 0.21
N SER A 3 11.87 17.67 -0.15
CA SER A 3 12.90 17.25 -1.12
C SER A 3 13.70 16.03 -0.66
N GLN A 4 13.83 15.84 0.66
CA GLN A 4 14.46 14.67 1.26
C GLN A 4 13.64 13.40 1.01
N ASP A 5 12.31 13.49 1.14
CA ASP A 5 11.41 12.36 0.87
C ASP A 5 11.53 11.93 -0.60
N GLU A 6 11.48 12.87 -1.54
CA GLU A 6 11.56 12.61 -2.98
C GLU A 6 12.89 11.94 -3.38
N THR A 7 14.01 12.46 -2.86
CA THR A 7 15.33 11.87 -3.06
C THR A 7 15.39 10.44 -2.53
N SER A 8 14.84 10.21 -1.34
CA SER A 8 14.86 8.89 -0.70
C SER A 8 13.94 7.90 -1.42
N ILE A 9 12.75 8.31 -1.84
CA ILE A 9 11.80 7.49 -2.61
C ILE A 9 12.45 7.06 -3.93
N THR A 10 13.06 8.01 -4.65
CA THR A 10 13.73 7.73 -5.93
C THR A 10 14.93 6.80 -5.74
N ALA A 11 15.75 7.03 -4.71
CA ALA A 11 16.91 6.19 -4.42
C ALA A 11 16.54 4.75 -4.03
N ASN A 12 15.34 4.52 -3.49
CA ASN A 12 14.83 3.20 -3.15
C ASN A 12 13.99 2.56 -4.28
N ASP A 13 13.86 3.21 -5.44
CA ASP A 13 13.04 2.74 -6.57
C ASP A 13 11.60 2.41 -6.14
N ALA A 14 11.04 3.23 -5.24
CA ALA A 14 9.73 2.97 -4.64
C ALA A 14 8.59 3.36 -5.60
N THR A 15 7.76 2.40 -5.96
CA THR A 15 6.56 2.62 -6.80
C THR A 15 5.36 3.17 -6.02
N ILE A 16 5.28 2.86 -4.72
CA ILE A 16 4.14 3.21 -3.85
C ILE A 16 4.65 3.96 -2.63
N LYS A 17 3.93 5.01 -2.24
CA LYS A 17 4.19 5.81 -1.04
C LYS A 17 3.03 5.70 -0.07
N ASP A 18 3.30 5.38 1.19
CA ASP A 18 2.32 5.37 2.27
C ASP A 18 2.91 5.95 3.59
N MET A 19 2.23 5.75 4.72
CA MET A 19 2.65 6.30 6.02
C MET A 19 2.83 5.22 7.11
N GLU A 20 2.55 3.94 6.83
CA GLU A 20 2.49 2.89 7.86
C GLU A 20 3.25 1.59 7.51
N GLY A 21 3.38 1.25 6.23
CA GLY A 21 3.75 -0.08 5.75
C GLY A 21 5.06 -0.62 6.34
N ALA A 22 6.11 0.19 6.31
CA ALA A 22 7.41 -0.20 6.85
C ALA A 22 7.39 -0.44 8.37
N ALA A 23 6.60 0.33 9.14
CA ALA A 23 6.47 0.13 10.57
C ALA A 23 5.70 -1.15 10.92
N VAL A 24 4.66 -1.48 10.13
CA VAL A 24 3.94 -2.76 10.26
C VAL A 24 4.87 -3.93 9.94
N ALA A 25 5.65 -3.83 8.85
CA ALA A 25 6.64 -4.86 8.48
C ALA A 25 7.69 -5.07 9.58
N TYR A 26 8.16 -3.98 10.18
CA TYR A 26 9.12 -4.03 11.28
C TYR A 26 8.58 -4.83 12.48
N VAL A 27 7.36 -4.55 12.94
CA VAL A 27 6.77 -5.29 14.07
C VAL A 27 6.48 -6.74 13.69
N ALA A 28 5.99 -7.00 12.47
CA ALA A 28 5.79 -8.36 11.98
C ALA A 28 7.09 -9.18 11.98
N ASP A 29 8.21 -8.56 11.57
CA ASP A 29 9.53 -9.20 11.61
C ASP A 29 10.04 -9.44 13.05
N LEU A 30 9.75 -8.56 14.02
CA LEU A 30 10.10 -8.80 15.43
C LEU A 30 9.49 -10.10 15.96
N PHE A 31 8.27 -10.43 15.55
CA PHE A 31 7.55 -11.64 15.97
C PHE A 31 7.62 -12.79 14.97
N LYS A 32 8.33 -12.61 13.85
CA LYS A 32 8.44 -13.61 12.76
C LYS A 32 7.08 -14.06 12.24
N VAL A 33 6.14 -13.12 12.12
CA VAL A 33 4.81 -13.33 11.56
C VAL A 33 4.82 -12.91 10.09
N PRO A 34 4.38 -13.76 9.14
CA PRO A 34 4.24 -13.35 7.74
C PRO A 34 3.28 -12.17 7.57
N ALA A 35 3.67 -11.19 6.75
CA ALA A 35 2.86 -10.01 6.46
C ALA A 35 2.74 -9.81 4.93
N ILE A 36 1.52 -9.52 4.47
CA ILE A 36 1.20 -9.16 3.08
C ILE A 36 0.64 -7.75 3.09
N PHE A 37 1.02 -6.94 2.10
CA PHE A 37 0.56 -5.57 1.96
C PHE A 37 -0.24 -5.42 0.67
N VAL A 38 -1.48 -4.94 0.78
CA VAL A 38 -2.29 -4.52 -0.36
C VAL A 38 -2.44 -3.00 -0.25
N LYS A 39 -1.94 -2.27 -1.24
CA LYS A 39 -1.97 -0.79 -1.28
C LYS A 39 -2.75 -0.36 -2.50
N ALA A 40 -3.76 0.49 -2.30
CA ALA A 40 -4.57 1.04 -3.37
C ALA A 40 -4.18 2.51 -3.61
N VAL A 41 -3.80 2.82 -4.84
CA VAL A 41 -3.32 4.15 -5.23
C VAL A 41 -4.50 5.12 -5.31
N THR A 42 -4.45 6.17 -4.50
CA THR A 42 -5.50 7.20 -4.41
C THR A 42 -5.09 8.49 -5.11
N ASP A 43 -3.81 8.79 -5.14
CA ASP A 43 -3.21 9.96 -5.80
C ASP A 43 -1.91 9.61 -6.51
N LEU A 44 -1.59 10.36 -7.55
CA LEU A 44 -0.31 10.27 -8.25
C LEU A 44 0.65 11.33 -7.69
N VAL A 45 1.68 10.88 -6.99
CA VAL A 45 2.65 11.74 -6.31
C VAL A 45 3.44 12.61 -7.29
N ASP A 46 3.69 12.10 -8.49
CA ASP A 46 4.35 12.75 -9.62
C ASP A 46 3.36 13.29 -10.67
N GLY A 47 2.07 13.32 -10.34
CA GLY A 47 1.01 13.84 -11.20
C GLY A 47 0.81 15.35 -11.10
N ASP A 48 -0.08 15.86 -11.95
CA ASP A 48 -0.31 17.31 -12.09
C ASP A 48 -1.29 17.90 -11.04
N LYS A 49 -1.95 17.06 -10.24
CA LYS A 49 -2.97 17.49 -9.27
C LYS A 49 -2.42 17.60 -7.84
N PRO A 50 -2.97 18.50 -7.00
CA PRO A 50 -2.65 18.48 -5.57
C PRO A 50 -3.04 17.14 -4.94
N THR A 51 -2.07 16.46 -4.31
CA THR A 51 -2.23 15.10 -3.78
C THR A 51 -3.42 14.96 -2.83
N ALA A 52 -3.61 15.93 -1.93
CA ALA A 52 -4.71 15.92 -0.97
C ALA A 52 -6.09 15.98 -1.64
N GLU A 53 -6.21 16.72 -2.75
CA GLU A 53 -7.46 16.84 -3.49
C GLU A 53 -7.75 15.57 -4.29
N GLU A 54 -6.73 15.04 -4.99
CA GLU A 54 -6.88 13.79 -5.74
C GLU A 54 -7.17 12.61 -4.82
N PHE A 55 -6.49 12.53 -3.67
CA PHE A 55 -6.78 11.56 -2.62
C PHE A 55 -8.26 11.59 -2.22
N MET A 56 -8.78 12.77 -1.86
CA MET A 56 -10.18 12.92 -1.41
C MET A 56 -11.18 12.63 -2.53
N GLN A 57 -10.87 13.05 -3.76
CA GLN A 57 -11.71 12.79 -4.94
C GLN A 57 -11.83 11.29 -5.21
N ASN A 58 -10.73 10.55 -5.09
CA ASN A 58 -10.66 9.13 -5.44
C ASN A 58 -10.98 8.20 -4.27
N LEU A 59 -11.01 8.70 -3.03
CA LEU A 59 -11.09 7.90 -1.81
C LEU A 59 -12.23 6.86 -1.86
N VAL A 60 -13.45 7.26 -2.25
CA VAL A 60 -14.61 6.36 -2.30
C VAL A 60 -14.42 5.25 -3.35
N ALA A 61 -14.00 5.61 -4.56
CA ALA A 61 -13.84 4.63 -5.64
C ALA A 61 -12.69 3.65 -5.36
N VAL A 62 -11.57 4.17 -4.86
CA VAL A 62 -10.37 3.37 -4.61
C VAL A 62 -10.53 2.50 -3.36
N THR A 63 -11.25 2.95 -2.34
CA THR A 63 -11.58 2.09 -1.19
C THR A 63 -12.53 0.96 -1.56
N ALA A 64 -13.48 1.17 -2.47
CA ALA A 64 -14.31 0.09 -3.01
C ALA A 64 -13.47 -0.92 -3.83
N ALA A 65 -12.52 -0.45 -4.63
CA ALA A 65 -11.58 -1.33 -5.34
C ALA A 65 -10.68 -2.12 -4.39
N LEU A 66 -10.23 -1.49 -3.29
CA LEU A 66 -9.46 -2.13 -2.24
C LEU A 66 -10.28 -3.20 -1.51
N GLU A 67 -11.54 -2.91 -1.17
CA GLU A 67 -12.47 -3.86 -0.56
C GLU A 67 -12.63 -5.10 -1.45
N GLN A 68 -12.96 -4.92 -2.72
CA GLN A 68 -13.07 -6.02 -3.67
C GLN A 68 -11.78 -6.86 -3.75
N SER A 69 -10.63 -6.19 -3.85
CA SER A 69 -9.33 -6.87 -3.97
C SER A 69 -8.97 -7.65 -2.70
N VAL A 70 -9.22 -7.07 -1.53
CA VAL A 70 -8.95 -7.74 -0.24
C VAL A 70 -9.89 -8.93 -0.04
N SER A 71 -11.17 -8.81 -0.42
CA SER A 71 -12.12 -9.93 -0.40
C SER A 71 -11.61 -11.09 -1.26
N GLN A 72 -11.11 -10.82 -2.47
CA GLN A 72 -10.49 -11.83 -3.34
C GLN A 72 -9.22 -12.46 -2.76
N VAL A 73 -8.37 -11.67 -2.09
CA VAL A 73 -7.17 -12.18 -1.41
C VAL A 73 -7.56 -13.12 -0.26
N ILE A 74 -8.56 -12.76 0.54
CA ILE A 74 -9.07 -13.60 1.64
C ILE A 74 -9.62 -14.92 1.07
N ASP A 75 -10.46 -14.85 0.03
CA ASP A 75 -11.01 -16.03 -0.63
C ASP A 75 -9.92 -16.93 -1.21
N PHE A 76 -8.87 -16.35 -1.79
CA PHE A 76 -7.72 -17.09 -2.31
C PHE A 76 -6.94 -17.80 -1.20
N ILE A 77 -6.69 -17.13 -0.07
CA ILE A 77 -5.93 -17.69 1.05
C ILE A 77 -6.71 -18.79 1.78
N ASN A 78 -8.04 -18.75 1.78
CA ASN A 78 -8.88 -19.70 2.50
C ASN A 78 -8.56 -21.16 2.13
N GLY A 79 -8.17 -21.95 3.13
CA GLY A 79 -7.78 -23.35 2.97
C GLY A 79 -6.37 -23.60 2.44
N LYS A 80 -5.56 -22.56 2.18
CA LYS A 80 -4.16 -22.68 1.76
C LYS A 80 -3.18 -22.61 2.94
N ARG A 81 -2.05 -23.28 2.80
CA ARG A 81 -0.85 -23.11 3.63
C ARG A 81 0.00 -21.98 3.06
N PHE A 82 0.90 -21.43 3.87
CA PHE A 82 1.83 -20.39 3.42
C PHE A 82 2.69 -20.80 2.21
N SER A 83 3.05 -22.09 2.10
CA SER A 83 3.81 -22.62 0.95
C SER A 83 3.01 -22.68 -0.35
N GLU A 84 1.71 -22.39 -0.31
CA GLU A 84 0.78 -22.43 -1.44
C GLU A 84 0.32 -21.01 -1.84
N LEU A 85 0.87 -19.99 -1.18
CA LEU A 85 0.72 -18.57 -1.51
C LEU A 85 1.84 -18.10 -2.43
#